data_AF-A0A7W7LV92-F1
#
_entry.id   AF-A0A7W7LV92-F1
#
_cell.length_a   1.000
_cell.length_b   1.000
_cell.length_c   1.000
_cell.angle_alpha   90.00
_cell.angle_beta   90.00
_cell.angle_gamma   90.00
#
_symmetry.space_group_name_H-M   'P 1'
#
loop_
_entity.id
_entity.type
_entity.pdbx_description
1 polymer ?
#
loop_
_entity_poly.entity_id
_entity_poly.type
_entity_poly.pdbx_seq_one_letter_code
_entity_poly.pdbx_strand_id
1 'polypeptide(L)'
;MAGSSHGHTPAAWTGVIIAFIGFCVAGAFMVMAQPVGFWAGMGLVILGGVVGGIMRMMGMGQPKSNHPVHQFTGDREPARAEG
;
A
#
# COMPACT_ATOMS: atom_id res chain seq x y z
N MET A 1 3.95 -19.23 12.82
CA MET A 1 3.66 -19.48 11.39
C MET A 1 2.83 -18.31 10.89
N ALA A 2 3.31 -17.53 9.92
CA ALA A 2 2.75 -16.23 9.54
C ALA A 2 1.39 -16.36 8.82
N GLY A 3 0.34 -16.67 9.58
CA GLY A 3 -1.05 -16.58 9.15
C GLY A 3 -1.58 -15.18 9.44
N SER A 4 -1.41 -14.25 8.50
CA SER A 4 -2.09 -12.95 8.55
C SER A 4 -2.60 -12.59 7.17
N SER A 5 -3.85 -12.99 6.92
CA SER A 5 -4.68 -12.67 5.77
C SER A 5 -5.01 -11.16 5.68
N HIS A 6 -4.02 -10.27 5.49
CA HIS A 6 -4.24 -8.80 5.50
C HIS A 6 -3.40 -7.97 4.52
N GLY A 7 -2.75 -8.57 3.52
CA GLY A 7 -1.94 -7.82 2.54
C GLY A 7 -1.39 -8.62 1.37
N HIS A 8 -2.11 -9.66 0.93
CA HIS A 8 -1.64 -10.59 -0.10
C HIS A 8 -1.93 -10.15 -1.53
N THR A 9 -2.11 -8.85 -1.79
CA THR A 9 -2.07 -8.37 -3.17
C THR A 9 -0.60 -8.10 -3.49
N PRO A 10 0.12 -8.99 -4.23
CA PRO A 10 1.50 -8.74 -4.66
C PRO A 10 1.67 -7.37 -5.32
N ALA A 11 0.57 -6.79 -5.82
CA ALA A 11 0.50 -5.43 -6.33
C ALA A 11 0.90 -4.30 -5.37
N ALA A 12 0.73 -4.47 -4.06
CA ALA A 12 1.15 -3.46 -3.10
C ALA A 12 2.67 -3.48 -2.88
N TRP A 13 3.30 -4.66 -3.00
CA TRP A 13 4.70 -4.86 -2.67
C TRP A 13 5.65 -4.75 -3.87
N THR A 14 5.16 -4.98 -5.09
CA THR A 14 5.97 -4.87 -6.33
C THR A 14 6.55 -3.48 -6.51
N GLY A 15 5.74 -2.42 -6.38
CA GLY A 15 6.20 -1.05 -6.51
C GLY A 15 7.27 -0.69 -5.48
N VAL A 16 7.11 -1.16 -4.24
CA VAL A 16 8.06 -0.94 -3.14
C VAL A 16 9.39 -1.66 -3.40
N ILE A 17 9.35 -2.93 -3.84
CA ILE A 17 10.57 -3.68 -4.17
C ILE A 17 11.34 -2.98 -5.30
N ILE A 18 10.66 -2.55 -6.36
CA ILE A 18 11.29 -1.87 -7.50
C ILE A 18 11.92 -0.55 -7.04
N ALA A 19 11.21 0.25 -6.25
CA ALA A 19 11.73 1.49 -5.70
C ALA A 19 12.93 1.25 -4.76
N PHE A 20 12.89 0.18 -3.95
CA PHE A 20 13.99 -0.18 -3.06
C PHE A 20 15.25 -0.58 -3.82
N ILE A 21 15.12 -1.40 -4.87
CA ILE A 21 16.24 -1.75 -5.75
C ILE A 21 16.81 -0.48 -6.41
N GLY A 22 15.94 0.41 -6.92
CA GLY A 22 16.37 1.67 -7.52
C GLY A 22 17.14 2.56 -6.54
N PHE A 23 16.67 2.64 -5.30
CA PHE A 23 17.35 3.37 -4.23
C PHE A 23 18.72 2.78 -3.90
N CYS A 24 18.85 1.45 -3.79
CA CYS A 24 20.13 0.80 -3.57
C CYS A 24 21.11 1.05 -4.72
N VAL A 25 20.65 0.97 -5.97
CA VAL A 25 21.45 1.24 -7.17
C VAL A 25 21.90 2.69 -7.21
N ALA A 26 20.99 3.64 -6.96
CA ALA A 26 21.32 5.06 -6.91
C ALA A 26 22.34 5.36 -5.80
N GLY A 27 22.18 4.76 -4.62
CA GLY A 27 23.13 4.89 -3.50
C GLY A 27 24.53 4.36 -3.83
N ALA A 28 24.62 3.19 -4.46
CA ALA A 28 25.90 2.61 -4.87
C ALA A 28 26.64 3.49 -5.89
N PHE A 29 25.94 4.00 -6.91
CA PHE A 29 26.55 4.87 -7.92
C PHE A 29 26.85 6.29 -7.42
N MET A 30 26.10 6.77 -6.43
CA MET A 30 26.42 8.01 -5.72
C MET A 30 27.78 7.91 -5.01
N VAL A 31 28.05 6.78 -4.35
CA VAL A 31 29.35 6.53 -3.69
C VAL A 31 30.49 6.41 -4.71
N MET A 32 30.24 5.81 -5.88
CA MET A 32 31.24 5.70 -6.95
C MET A 32 31.46 6.99 -7.75
N ALA A 33 30.81 8.10 -7.37
CA ALA A 33 30.86 9.38 -8.10
C ALA A 33 30.59 9.22 -9.62
N GLN A 34 29.65 8.35 -9.97
CA GLN A 34 29.24 8.09 -11.35
C GLN A 34 27.83 8.67 -11.57
N PRO A 35 27.70 9.90 -12.10
CA PRO A 35 26.41 10.58 -12.22
C PRO A 35 25.43 9.82 -13.11
N VAL A 36 25.92 9.17 -14.16
CA VAL A 36 25.11 8.38 -15.10
C VAL A 36 24.42 7.21 -14.39
N GLY A 37 25.14 6.49 -13.52
CA GLY A 37 24.60 5.38 -12.75
C GLY A 37 23.60 5.82 -11.69
N PHE A 38 23.81 7.01 -11.09
CA PHE A 38 22.84 7.61 -10.16
C PHE A 38 21.51 7.91 -10.86
N TRP A 39 21.54 8.54 -12.05
CA TRP A 39 20.33 8.84 -12.81
C TRP A 39 19.63 7.58 -13.32
N ALA A 40 20.37 6.52 -13.66
CA ALA A 40 19.80 5.21 -13.97
C ALA A 40 19.05 4.62 -12.76
N GLY A 41 19.63 4.69 -11.55
CA GLY A 41 18.96 4.30 -10.31
C GLY A 41 17.70 5.13 -10.04
N MET A 42 17.76 6.44 -10.25
CA MET A 42 16.59 7.33 -10.13
C MET A 42 15.48 6.99 -11.13
N GLY A 43 15.83 6.63 -12.36
CA GLY A 43 14.86 6.13 -13.35
C GLY A 43 14.13 4.88 -12.85
N LEU A 44 14.84 3.98 -12.17
CA LEU A 44 14.26 2.77 -11.57
C LEU A 44 13.28 3.10 -10.43
N VAL A 45 13.59 4.08 -9.59
CA VAL A 45 12.70 4.55 -8.51
C VAL A 45 11.41 5.11 -9.10
N ILE A 46 11.51 5.94 -10.13
CA ILE A 46 10.34 6.48 -10.83
C ILE A 46 9.51 5.35 -11.44
N LEU A 47 10.15 4.34 -12.04
CA LEU A 47 9.48 3.16 -12.59
C LEU A 47 8.68 2.42 -11.50
N GLY A 48 9.25 2.26 -10.30
CA GLY A 48 8.56 1.65 -9.15
C GLY A 48 7.31 2.43 -8.74
N GLY A 49 7.40 3.76 -8.74
CA GLY A 49 6.25 4.65 -8.50
C GLY A 49 5.17 4.54 -9.59
N VAL A 50 5.57 4.47 -10.86
CA VAL A 50 4.65 4.27 -12.00
C VAL A 50 3.92 2.93 -11.87
N VAL A 51 4.64 1.84 -11.60
CA VAL A 51 4.05 0.50 -11.42
C VAL A 51 3.08 0.49 -10.22
N GLY A 52 3.48 1.06 -9.08
CA GLY A 52 2.61 1.18 -7.91
C GLY A 52 1.36 2.02 -8.19
N GLY A 53 1.50 3.09 -8.97
CA GLY A 53 0.39 3.94 -9.42
C GLY A 53 -0.58 3.19 -10.34
N ILE A 54 -0.06 2.45 -11.34
CA ILE A 54 -0.87 1.61 -12.23
C ILE A 54 -1.63 0.54 -11.42
N MET A 55 -0.99 -0.07 -10.43
CA MET A 55 -1.62 -1.06 -9.56
C MET A 55 -2.71 -0.47 -8.67
N ARG A 56 -2.52 0.76 -8.20
CA ARG A 56 -3.57 1.50 -7.50
C ARG A 56 -4.75 1.81 -8.42
N MET A 57 -4.49 2.20 -9.68
CA MET A 57 -5.54 2.47 -10.67
C MET A 57 -6.31 1.21 -11.07
N MET A 58 -5.67 0.04 -11.08
CA MET A 58 -6.31 -1.25 -11.34
C MET A 58 -7.19 -1.75 -10.17
N GLY A 59 -7.45 -0.93 -9.14
CA GLY A 59 -8.33 -1.28 -8.03
C GLY A 59 -7.73 -2.28 -7.03
N MET A 60 -6.43 -2.60 -7.17
CA MET A 60 -5.68 -3.44 -6.24
C MET A 60 -5.14 -2.67 -5.02
N GLY A 61 -5.37 -1.35 -4.97
CA GLY A 61 -5.12 -0.52 -3.80
C GLY A 61 -6.26 -0.66 -2.80
N GLN A 62 -5.90 -1.00 -1.55
CA GLN A 62 -6.77 -1.16 -0.37
C GLN A 62 -8.21 -0.63 -0.54
N PRO A 63 -9.25 -1.49 -0.44
CA PRO A 63 -10.62 -1.00 -0.42
C PRO A 63 -10.73 -0.02 0.76
N LYS A 64 -11.21 1.20 0.46
CA LYS A 64 -11.50 2.20 1.48
C LYS A 64 -12.49 1.54 2.44
N SER A 65 -12.00 1.10 3.61
CA SER A 65 -12.86 0.60 4.67
C SER A 65 -13.73 1.78 5.08
N ASN A 66 -14.91 1.88 4.46
CA ASN A 66 -16.01 2.67 4.97
C ASN A 66 -16.45 1.96 6.23
N HIS A 67 -15.71 2.17 7.32
CA HIS A 67 -16.19 1.83 8.64
C HIS A 67 -17.41 2.72 8.88
N PRO A 68 -18.64 2.19 8.91
CA PRO A 68 -19.79 3.01 9.23
C PRO A 68 -19.65 3.37 10.71
N VAL A 69 -19.29 4.62 10.98
CA VAL A 69 -19.34 5.20 12.31
C VAL A 69 -20.82 5.47 12.61
N HIS A 70 -21.36 4.85 13.66
CA HIS A 70 -22.77 4.83 14.10
C HIS A 70 -23.67 3.70 13.54
N GLN A 71 -23.59 2.53 14.18
CA GLN A 71 -24.82 1.81 14.55
C GLN A 71 -25.25 2.27 15.94
N PHE A 72 -25.97 3.38 15.99
CA PHE A 72 -26.78 3.78 17.15
C PHE A 72 -28.24 3.73 16.69
N THR A 73 -28.76 2.52 16.56
CA THR A 73 -30.19 2.25 16.42
C THR A 73 -30.41 1.07 17.35
N GLY A 74 -31.12 1.20 18.47
CA GLY A 74 -32.33 1.99 18.63
C GLY A 74 -33.52 1.07 18.82
N ASP A 75 -33.36 -0.07 19.50
CA ASP A 75 -34.49 -0.81 20.04
C ASP A 75 -34.48 -0.64 21.56
N ARG A 76 -35.19 0.41 21.98
CA ARG A 76 -35.81 0.45 23.29
C ARG A 76 -36.74 -0.75 23.34
N GLU A 77 -36.48 -1.72 24.21
CA GLU A 77 -37.52 -2.65 24.64
C GLU A 77 -38.46 -1.85 25.55
N PRO A 78 -39.70 -1.55 25.12
CA PRO A 78 -40.66 -0.92 26.00
C PRO A 78 -41.12 -1.96 27.01
N ALA A 79 -41.11 -1.57 28.28
CA ALA A 79 -41.81 -2.22 29.37
C ALA A 79 -43.11 -2.92 28.93
N ARG A 80 -43.07 -4.26 28.96
CA ARG A 80 -44.23 -5.15 28.98
C ARG A 80 -44.09 -5.93 30.30
N ALA A 81 -44.69 -5.51 31.41
CA ALA A 81 -46.12 -5.54 31.72
C ALA A 81 -46.74 -6.91 31.41
N GLU A 82 -46.42 -7.89 32.26
CA GLU A 82 -47.05 -9.22 32.44
C GLU A 82 -46.23 -9.86 33.58
N GLY A 83 -46.71 -10.25 34.76
CA GLY A 83 -47.98 -10.25 35.48
C GLY A 83 -47.69 -10.89 36.84
#